data_AF-A0A4Q6UV01-F1
#
_entry.id   AF-A0A4Q6UV01-F1
#
_cell.length_a   1.000
_cell.length_b   1.000
_cell.length_c   1.000
_cell.angle_alpha   90.00
_cell.angle_beta   90.00
_cell.angle_gamma   90.00
#
_symmetry.space_group_name_H-M   'P 1'
#
loop_
_entity.id
_entity.type
_entity.pdbx_description
1 polymer ?
#
loop_
_entity_poly.entity_id
_entity_poly.type
_entity_poly.pdbx_seq_one_letter_code
_entity_poly.pdbx_strand_id
1 'polypeptide(L)'
;MARWAELPAGLDRRERQLVVQLRRLKDHSGLSLSALGARTGYSRSSWERYLSGRAPVPRAAVIGLAEVCGVDPTRLLALHEVATEHRAADGHSTGTAQPVADTGPASRSWPGEHPEPPGPPVGRRRTAVAAALLVGAVALGFAVGLTTGLVAGSGTRAAAGPGRADGPDLVRPDGERWRRGAEHTCHVRRVEGLLHAGHSRERTAYLDINSSGWHVVEAQCLLRHHGVDPGAVDGLYGPVAQEAVRRFQAGRRIPVDGVVGPDTWGELRR
;
A
#
# COMPACT_ATOMS: atom_id res chain seq x y z
N MET A 1 -4.65 7.00 24.42
CA MET A 1 -5.92 7.10 23.68
C MET A 1 -5.71 8.08 22.55
N ALA A 2 -6.01 7.70 21.29
CA ALA A 2 -5.88 8.64 20.19
C ALA A 2 -6.94 9.74 20.33
N ARG A 3 -6.52 11.01 20.38
CA ARG A 3 -7.45 12.14 20.43
C ARG A 3 -8.04 12.33 19.04
N TRP A 4 -9.19 11.71 18.78
CA TRP A 4 -9.88 11.84 17.50
C TRP A 4 -10.42 13.26 17.30
N ALA A 5 -10.39 13.73 16.06
CA ALA A 5 -11.11 14.94 15.66
C ALA A 5 -12.62 14.78 15.86
N GLU A 6 -13.30 15.90 16.15
CA GLU A 6 -14.76 15.92 16.23
C GLU A 6 -15.40 15.48 14.91
N LEU A 7 -16.51 14.76 15.02
CA LEU A 7 -17.26 14.29 13.86
C LEU A 7 -18.11 15.44 13.31
N PRO A 8 -18.23 15.59 11.97
CA PRO A 8 -18.99 16.67 11.34
C PRO A 8 -20.39 16.82 11.95
N ALA A 9 -20.85 18.05 12.21
CA ALA A 9 -22.14 18.29 12.86
C ALA A 9 -23.33 17.75 12.04
N GLY A 10 -23.23 17.82 10.70
CA GLY A 10 -24.25 17.29 9.77
C GLY A 10 -24.20 15.78 9.54
N LEU A 11 -23.33 15.03 10.23
CA LEU A 11 -23.29 13.57 10.11
C LEU A 11 -24.50 12.96 10.83
N ASP A 12 -25.25 12.12 10.12
CA ASP A 12 -26.41 11.41 10.64
C ASP A 12 -26.09 10.65 11.94
N ARG A 13 -27.09 10.51 12.81
CA ARG A 13 -26.95 9.86 14.12
C ARG A 13 -26.47 8.41 13.99
N ARG A 14 -26.95 7.66 13.00
CA ARG A 14 -26.62 6.24 12.80
C ARG A 14 -25.20 6.10 12.26
N GLU A 15 -24.83 6.92 11.28
CA GLU A 15 -23.46 6.97 10.75
C GLU A 15 -22.46 7.40 11.84
N ARG A 16 -22.80 8.40 12.66
CA ARG A 16 -22.02 8.81 13.83
C ARG A 16 -21.83 7.66 14.82
N GLN A 17 -22.89 6.92 15.12
CA GLN A 17 -22.83 5.76 16.02
C GLN A 17 -21.87 4.68 15.48
N LEU A 18 -21.95 4.36 14.19
CA LEU A 18 -21.02 3.42 13.55
C LEU A 18 -19.57 3.89 13.69
N VAL A 19 -19.28 5.13 13.30
CA VAL A 19 -17.90 5.67 13.35
C VAL A 19 -17.35 5.68 14.78
N VAL A 20 -18.17 6.00 15.79
CA VAL A 20 -17.76 5.95 17.19
C VAL A 20 -17.42 4.52 17.63
N GLN A 21 -18.19 3.51 17.21
CA GLN A 21 -17.86 2.10 17.53
C GLN A 21 -16.56 1.66 16.87
N LEU A 22 -16.34 2.03 15.60
CA LEU A 22 -15.10 1.71 14.89
C LEU A 22 -13.89 2.41 15.53
N ARG A 23 -14.01 3.68 15.96
CA ARG A 23 -12.97 4.40 16.70
C ARG A 23 -12.61 3.71 18.01
N ARG A 24 -13.61 3.28 18.79
CA ARG A 24 -13.38 2.52 20.03
C ARG A 24 -12.64 1.23 19.73
N LEU A 25 -13.09 0.46 18.75
CA LEU A 25 -12.46 -0.81 18.40
C LEU A 25 -11.01 -0.61 17.95
N LYS A 26 -10.76 0.39 17.08
CA LYS A 26 -9.41 0.81 16.70
C LYS A 26 -8.58 1.15 17.94
N ASP A 27 -9.07 1.97 18.86
CA ASP A 27 -8.28 2.39 20.03
C ASP A 27 -7.93 1.23 20.97
N HIS A 28 -8.82 0.24 21.12
CA HIS A 28 -8.54 -0.98 21.90
C HIS A 28 -7.52 -1.90 21.22
N SER A 29 -7.44 -1.88 19.88
CA SER A 29 -6.47 -2.68 19.14
C SER A 29 -5.01 -2.27 19.38
N GLY A 30 -4.76 -1.04 19.88
CA GLY A 30 -3.42 -0.47 20.03
C GLY A 30 -2.70 -0.18 18.71
N LEU A 31 -3.34 -0.45 17.56
CA LEU A 31 -2.74 -0.25 16.24
C LEU A 31 -2.72 1.21 15.84
N SER A 32 -1.64 1.62 15.17
CA SER A 32 -1.64 2.86 14.40
C SER A 32 -2.56 2.73 13.18
N LEU A 33 -3.01 3.86 12.62
CA LEU A 33 -3.83 3.86 11.40
C LEU A 33 -3.08 3.27 10.19
N SER A 34 -1.75 3.40 10.15
CA SER A 34 -0.91 2.78 9.12
C SER A 34 -0.84 1.26 9.28
N ALA A 35 -0.64 0.76 10.50
CA ALA A 35 -0.63 -0.68 10.78
C ALA A 35 -1.99 -1.32 10.51
N LEU A 36 -3.09 -0.64 10.85
CA LEU A 36 -4.44 -1.06 10.48
C LEU A 36 -4.58 -1.14 8.96
N GLY A 37 -4.17 -0.09 8.24
CA GLY A 37 -4.22 -0.05 6.78
C GLY A 37 -3.48 -1.22 6.11
N ALA A 38 -2.26 -1.50 6.56
CA ALA A 38 -1.46 -2.61 6.06
C ALA A 38 -2.14 -3.99 6.26
N ARG A 39 -2.84 -4.18 7.39
CA ARG A 39 -3.53 -5.45 7.71
C ARG A 39 -4.87 -5.62 6.99
N THR A 40 -5.53 -4.52 6.62
CA THR A 40 -6.86 -4.55 5.99
C THR A 40 -6.83 -4.26 4.49
N GLY A 41 -5.68 -3.94 3.90
CA GLY A 41 -5.55 -3.58 2.49
C GLY A 41 -6.07 -2.18 2.13
N TYR A 42 -6.20 -1.28 3.12
CA TYR A 42 -6.63 0.11 2.92
C TYR A 42 -5.48 1.08 3.24
N SER A 43 -5.45 2.25 2.60
CA SER A 43 -4.46 3.29 2.96
C SER A 43 -4.78 3.92 4.33
N ARG A 44 -3.76 4.52 4.97
CA ARG A 44 -3.95 5.35 6.17
C ARG A 44 -4.97 6.46 5.92
N SER A 45 -4.88 7.13 4.77
CA SER A 45 -5.78 8.23 4.39
C SER A 45 -7.23 7.76 4.23
N SER A 46 -7.45 6.55 3.71
CA SER A 46 -8.78 5.92 3.65
C SER A 46 -9.33 5.70 5.06
N TRP A 47 -8.53 5.08 5.94
CA TRP A 47 -8.92 4.87 7.34
C TRP A 47 -9.18 6.17 8.09
N GLU A 48 -8.35 7.18 7.87
CA GLU A 48 -8.54 8.50 8.48
C GLU A 48 -9.83 9.15 8.00
N ARG A 49 -10.15 9.05 6.71
CA ARG A 49 -11.40 9.60 6.14
C ARG A 49 -12.63 8.86 6.67
N TYR A 50 -12.57 7.53 6.78
CA TYR A 50 -13.66 6.70 7.34
C TYR A 50 -13.87 7.00 8.82
N LEU A 51 -12.80 6.97 9.61
CA LEU A 51 -12.89 7.21 11.05
C LEU A 51 -13.11 8.68 11.39
N SER A 52 -12.90 9.62 10.48
CA SER A 52 -13.31 11.03 10.66
C SER A 52 -14.74 11.33 10.22
N GLY A 53 -15.47 10.35 9.66
CA GLY A 53 -16.83 10.57 9.14
C GLY A 53 -16.88 11.45 7.90
N ARG A 54 -15.75 11.62 7.20
CA ARG A 54 -15.66 12.40 5.94
C ARG A 54 -16.00 11.58 4.70
N ALA A 55 -16.09 10.27 4.82
CA ALA A 55 -16.59 9.38 3.78
C ALA A 55 -17.33 8.20 4.40
N PRO A 56 -18.30 7.63 3.66
CA PRO A 56 -18.98 6.40 4.08
C PRO A 56 -17.95 5.28 4.25
N VAL A 57 -18.11 4.51 5.33
CA VAL A 57 -17.26 3.35 5.60
C VAL A 57 -17.69 2.19 4.70
N PRO A 58 -16.82 1.60 3.87
CA PRO A 58 -17.15 0.41 3.10
C PRO A 58 -17.42 -0.80 4.01
N ARG A 59 -18.34 -1.68 3.61
CA ARG A 59 -18.64 -2.92 4.35
C ARG A 59 -17.38 -3.77 4.60
N ALA A 60 -16.52 -3.89 3.59
CA ALA A 60 -15.25 -4.61 3.68
C ALA A 60 -14.26 -3.99 4.69
N ALA A 61 -14.28 -2.67 4.89
CA ALA A 61 -13.46 -2.03 5.92
C ALA A 61 -13.96 -2.39 7.32
N VAL A 62 -15.28 -2.43 7.54
CA VAL A 62 -15.88 -2.86 8.82
C VAL A 62 -15.43 -4.28 9.17
N ILE A 63 -15.52 -5.20 8.21
CA ILE A 63 -15.07 -6.59 8.36
C ILE A 63 -13.58 -6.65 8.68
N GLY A 64 -12.75 -5.97 7.89
CA GLY A 64 -11.30 -5.98 8.08
C GLY A 64 -10.86 -5.46 9.45
N LEU A 65 -11.49 -4.41 9.98
CA LEU A 65 -11.19 -3.93 11.34
C LEU A 65 -11.63 -4.93 12.41
N ALA A 66 -12.79 -5.57 12.25
CA ALA A 66 -13.30 -6.56 13.18
C ALA A 66 -12.39 -7.80 13.25
N GLU A 67 -12.00 -8.34 12.09
CA GLU A 67 -11.05 -9.45 11.97
C GLU A 67 -9.69 -9.12 12.58
N VAL A 68 -9.16 -7.93 12.28
CA VAL A 68 -7.87 -7.44 12.82
C VAL A 68 -7.87 -7.39 14.34
N CYS A 69 -9.03 -7.11 14.94
CA CYS A 69 -9.22 -7.01 16.39
C CYS A 69 -9.74 -8.31 17.03
N GLY A 70 -10.01 -9.37 16.25
CA GLY A 70 -10.55 -10.64 16.75
C GLY A 70 -11.99 -10.53 17.29
N VAL A 71 -12.79 -9.63 16.74
CA VAL A 71 -14.19 -9.40 17.15
C VAL A 71 -15.14 -9.86 16.04
N ASP A 72 -16.26 -10.47 16.42
CA ASP A 72 -17.34 -10.83 15.48
C ASP A 72 -17.94 -9.57 14.80
N PRO A 73 -17.93 -9.49 13.45
CA PRO A 73 -18.40 -8.32 12.73
C PRO A 73 -19.93 -8.13 12.76
N THR A 74 -20.72 -9.14 13.15
CA THR A 74 -22.19 -9.15 13.01
C THR A 74 -22.86 -7.86 13.52
N ARG A 75 -22.52 -7.42 14.74
CA ARG A 75 -23.11 -6.21 15.33
C ARG A 75 -22.69 -4.93 14.60
N LEU A 76 -21.47 -4.87 14.10
CA LEU A 76 -20.96 -3.71 13.36
C LEU A 76 -21.56 -3.65 11.95
N LEU A 77 -21.82 -4.80 11.34
CA LEU A 77 -22.47 -4.91 10.04
C LEU A 77 -23.93 -4.49 10.11
N ALA A 78 -24.68 -4.89 11.15
CA ALA A 78 -26.04 -4.41 11.36
C ALA A 78 -26.09 -2.88 11.52
N LEU A 79 -25.12 -2.28 12.23
CA LEU A 79 -24.99 -0.82 12.33
C LEU A 79 -24.61 -0.16 10.99
N HIS A 80 -23.79 -0.84 10.18
CA HIS A 80 -23.39 -0.38 8.86
C HIS A 80 -24.57 -0.34 7.90
N GLU A 81 -25.39 -1.38 7.85
CA GLU A 81 -26.58 -1.47 7.01
C GLU A 81 -27.54 -0.31 7.30
N VAL A 82 -27.91 -0.13 8.57
CA VAL A 82 -28.80 0.96 9.03
C VAL A 82 -28.24 2.36 8.72
N ALA A 83 -26.92 2.53 8.72
CA ALA A 83 -26.27 3.79 8.34
C ALA A 83 -26.27 4.03 6.82
N THR A 84 -26.11 2.98 6.02
CA THR A 84 -26.09 3.10 4.55
C THR A 84 -27.47 3.33 3.94
N GLU A 85 -28.54 2.77 4.53
CA GLU A 85 -29.92 2.97 4.08
C GLU A 85 -30.35 4.44 4.13
N HIS A 86 -29.91 5.19 5.14
CA HIS A 86 -30.25 6.61 5.26
C HIS A 86 -29.57 7.47 4.18
N ARG A 87 -28.29 7.21 3.90
CA ARG A 87 -27.58 7.91 2.81
C ARG A 87 -28.20 7.60 1.44
N ALA A 88 -28.70 6.38 1.25
CA ALA A 88 -29.46 6.06 0.05
C ALA A 88 -30.75 6.87 -0.03
N ALA A 89 -31.48 7.07 1.09
CA ALA A 89 -32.69 7.89 1.12
C ALA A 89 -32.42 9.37 0.82
N ASP A 90 -31.31 9.94 1.31
CA ASP A 90 -30.96 11.35 1.08
C ASP A 90 -30.44 11.62 -0.36
N GLY A 91 -29.92 10.59 -1.04
CA GLY A 91 -29.39 10.69 -2.40
C GLY A 91 -30.44 10.74 -3.53
N HIS A 92 -31.73 10.50 -3.24
CA HIS A 92 -32.80 10.45 -4.25
C HIS A 92 -33.47 11.80 -4.56
N SER A 93 -32.85 12.92 -4.18
CA SER A 93 -33.27 14.26 -4.62
C SER A 93 -32.05 15.11 -4.98
N THR A 94 -31.42 14.83 -6.12
CA THR A 94 -30.86 15.81 -7.09
C THR A 94 -30.34 15.02 -8.31
N GLY A 95 -30.64 15.51 -9.51
CA GLY A 95 -30.53 14.81 -10.78
C GLY A 95 -29.16 14.24 -11.17
N THR A 96 -29.25 13.20 -11.99
CA THR A 96 -28.25 12.56 -12.86
C THR A 96 -26.81 13.06 -12.76
N ALA A 97 -26.02 12.38 -11.93
CA ALA A 97 -24.59 12.18 -12.16
C ALA A 97 -24.27 10.70 -11.85
N GLN A 98 -23.88 9.96 -12.88
CA GLN A 98 -23.54 8.53 -12.76
C GLN A 98 -22.44 8.29 -11.71
N PRO A 99 -22.55 7.25 -10.87
CA PRO A 99 -21.48 6.88 -9.97
C PRO A 99 -20.36 6.20 -10.76
N VAL A 100 -19.19 6.85 -10.82
CA VAL A 100 -17.95 6.22 -11.24
C VAL A 100 -17.58 5.21 -10.15
N ALA A 101 -17.78 3.92 -10.45
CA ALA A 101 -17.37 2.81 -9.61
C ALA A 101 -15.84 2.81 -9.50
N ASP A 102 -15.33 3.36 -8.40
CA ASP A 102 -13.96 3.11 -7.96
C ASP A 102 -13.88 1.62 -7.62
N THR A 103 -13.18 0.87 -8.47
CA THR A 103 -13.06 -0.58 -8.36
C THR A 103 -12.14 -0.84 -7.16
N GLY A 104 -12.73 -0.99 -5.98
CA GLY A 104 -12.04 -1.55 -4.83
C GLY A 104 -11.40 -2.89 -5.24
N PRO A 105 -10.21 -3.24 -4.71
CA PRO A 105 -9.54 -4.45 -5.14
C PRO A 105 -10.48 -5.63 -4.90
N ALA A 106 -10.70 -6.37 -5.99
CA ALA A 106 -11.39 -7.64 -5.99
C ALA A 106 -10.95 -8.48 -4.81
N SER A 107 -11.95 -9.08 -4.16
CA SER A 107 -11.85 -10.15 -3.18
C SER A 107 -10.59 -10.99 -3.36
N ARG A 108 -9.62 -10.81 -2.46
CA ARG A 108 -8.81 -11.96 -2.05
C ARG A 108 -9.70 -12.76 -1.12
N SER A 109 -10.24 -13.84 -1.66
CA SER A 109 -10.82 -14.92 -0.89
C SER A 109 -9.84 -15.30 0.22
N TRP A 110 -10.31 -15.19 1.47
CA TRP A 110 -9.68 -15.85 2.59
C TRP A 110 -10.07 -17.33 2.52
N PRO A 111 -9.13 -18.28 2.46
CA PRO A 111 -9.46 -19.67 2.72
C PRO A 111 -9.57 -19.85 4.24
N GLY A 112 -10.80 -19.84 4.74
CA GLY A 112 -11.16 -20.41 6.04
C GLY A 112 -11.72 -21.82 5.84
N GLU A 113 -11.07 -22.79 6.49
CA GLU A 113 -11.57 -24.08 6.98
C GLU A 113 -12.41 -25.00 6.08
N HIS A 114 -11.90 -26.23 5.88
CA HIS A 114 -12.68 -27.47 5.95
C HIS A 114 -11.78 -28.62 6.51
N PRO A 115 -12.36 -29.67 7.10
CA PRO A 115 -11.98 -30.20 8.43
C PRO A 115 -10.97 -31.38 8.43
N GLU A 116 -10.28 -31.61 9.56
CA GLU A 116 -9.74 -32.93 9.96
C GLU A 116 -10.89 -33.85 10.44
N PRO A 117 -10.81 -35.21 10.56
CA PRO A 117 -9.67 -36.17 10.55
C PRO A 117 -10.01 -37.43 9.69
N PRO A 118 -9.46 -38.69 9.83
CA PRO A 118 -8.41 -39.24 10.72
C PRO A 118 -7.29 -40.05 10.02
N GLY A 119 -6.19 -40.29 10.73
CA GLY A 119 -5.28 -41.42 10.47
C GLY A 119 -5.42 -42.51 11.55
N PRO A 120 -4.57 -43.57 11.57
CA PRO A 120 -3.85 -44.26 10.49
C PRO A 120 -4.31 -45.75 10.40
N PRO A 121 -3.66 -46.59 9.57
CA PRO A 121 -3.20 -47.86 10.17
C PRO A 121 -1.72 -48.17 9.96
N VAL A 122 -1.19 -48.83 10.98
CA VAL A 122 0.15 -49.41 11.14
C VAL A 122 0.33 -50.62 10.20
N GLY A 123 1.51 -50.80 9.59
CA GLY A 123 1.74 -51.99 8.74
C GLY A 123 3.12 -52.21 8.12
N ARG A 124 4.17 -52.28 8.95
CA ARG A 124 5.36 -53.17 8.89
C ARG A 124 5.90 -53.72 7.53
N ARG A 125 7.13 -53.30 7.20
CA ARG A 125 8.32 -54.02 6.62
C ARG A 125 8.15 -55.06 5.47
N ARG A 126 8.96 -54.93 4.40
CA ARG A 126 10.17 -55.77 4.07
C ARG A 126 10.65 -55.61 2.59
N THR A 127 11.94 -55.28 2.45
CA THR A 127 12.99 -55.74 1.50
C THR A 127 12.69 -56.14 0.04
N ALA A 128 13.51 -55.59 -0.88
CA ALA A 128 14.45 -56.26 -1.81
C ALA A 128 14.44 -55.62 -3.23
N VAL A 129 15.59 -55.12 -3.74
CA VAL A 129 16.46 -55.73 -4.80
C VAL A 129 15.70 -55.85 -6.15
N ALA A 130 16.13 -55.35 -7.32
CA ALA A 130 17.45 -55.26 -7.93
C ALA A 130 17.37 -54.43 -9.24
N ALA A 131 18.54 -54.00 -9.74
CA ALA A 131 19.04 -54.11 -11.13
C ALA A 131 18.22 -53.50 -12.30
N ALA A 132 18.79 -52.99 -13.39
CA ALA A 132 20.15 -52.73 -13.82
C ALA A 132 20.07 -51.84 -15.08
N LEU A 133 21.12 -51.02 -15.23
CA LEU A 133 21.91 -50.69 -16.44
C LEU A 133 21.29 -50.75 -17.85
N LEU A 134 21.53 -49.70 -18.64
CA LEU A 134 22.49 -49.63 -19.78
C LEU A 134 22.10 -48.44 -20.71
N VAL A 135 22.95 -47.40 -20.83
CA VAL A 135 24.01 -47.19 -21.85
C VAL A 135 23.46 -46.76 -23.22
N GLY A 136 23.99 -45.64 -23.74
CA GLY A 136 23.86 -45.27 -25.15
C GLY A 136 24.25 -43.81 -25.44
N ALA A 137 25.54 -43.56 -25.60
CA ALA A 137 26.10 -42.31 -26.12
C ALA A 137 25.92 -42.19 -27.65
N VAL A 138 26.42 -41.07 -28.20
CA VAL A 138 26.71 -40.70 -29.62
C VAL A 138 25.84 -39.51 -30.05
N ALA A 139 26.29 -38.25 -30.02
CA ALA A 139 27.42 -37.55 -30.67
C ALA A 139 27.14 -37.06 -32.10
N LEU A 140 27.43 -35.76 -32.26
CA LEU A 140 27.82 -34.99 -33.45
C LEU A 140 26.75 -34.48 -34.46
N GLY A 141 26.77 -33.16 -34.65
CA GLY A 141 27.11 -32.61 -35.98
C GLY A 141 26.19 -31.52 -36.55
N PHE A 142 26.75 -30.32 -36.75
CA PHE A 142 26.48 -29.34 -37.85
C PHE A 142 25.07 -28.71 -37.95
N ALA A 143 24.83 -27.48 -38.44
CA ALA A 143 25.62 -26.33 -38.87
C ALA A 143 24.70 -25.08 -38.93
N VAL A 144 25.35 -23.92 -39.02
CA VAL A 144 24.91 -22.58 -39.43
C VAL A 144 23.65 -22.49 -40.31
N GLY A 145 22.77 -21.53 -39.99
CA GLY A 145 21.72 -21.02 -40.88
C GLY A 145 21.21 -19.65 -40.43
N LEU A 146 21.77 -18.59 -41.01
CA LEU A 146 21.31 -17.20 -40.92
C LEU A 146 20.07 -17.03 -41.83
N THR A 147 18.90 -16.66 -41.29
CA THR A 147 17.86 -15.97 -42.07
C THR A 147 17.10 -14.96 -41.21
N THR A 148 17.17 -13.72 -41.64
CA THR A 148 16.35 -12.56 -41.25
C THR A 148 14.89 -12.74 -41.63
N GLY A 149 13.96 -12.35 -40.76
CA GLY A 149 12.54 -12.19 -41.09
C GLY A 149 11.75 -11.58 -39.94
N LEU A 150 11.44 -10.28 -40.06
CA LEU A 150 10.62 -9.51 -39.14
C LEU A 150 9.28 -10.21 -38.85
N VAL A 151 9.03 -10.55 -37.59
CA VAL A 151 7.66 -10.64 -37.07
C VAL A 151 7.39 -9.38 -36.29
N ALA A 152 6.52 -8.54 -36.85
CA ALA A 152 5.92 -7.41 -36.18
C ALA A 152 5.09 -7.93 -34.99
N GLY A 153 5.75 -8.07 -33.84
CA GLY A 153 5.08 -8.19 -32.57
C GLY A 153 4.42 -6.85 -32.27
N SER A 154 3.12 -6.76 -32.54
CA SER A 154 2.23 -5.72 -32.05
C SER A 154 2.18 -5.83 -30.53
N GLY A 155 3.21 -5.28 -29.88
CA GLY A 155 3.22 -5.00 -28.46
C GLY A 155 2.07 -4.06 -28.18
N THR A 156 1.00 -4.60 -27.62
CA THR A 156 -0.05 -3.81 -27.00
C THR A 156 0.64 -2.96 -25.94
N ARG A 157 0.78 -1.66 -26.22
CA ARG A 157 1.07 -0.69 -25.17
C ARG A 157 -0.07 -0.83 -24.18
N ALA A 158 0.19 -1.51 -23.07
CA ALA A 158 -0.58 -1.33 -21.87
C ALA A 158 -0.47 0.17 -21.56
N ALA A 159 -1.53 0.90 -21.89
CA ALA A 159 -1.69 2.28 -21.50
C ALA A 159 -1.60 2.29 -19.97
N ALA A 160 -0.46 2.75 -19.45
CA ALA A 160 -0.32 3.12 -18.06
C ALA A 160 -1.42 4.14 -17.78
N GLY A 161 -2.45 3.70 -17.05
CA GLY A 161 -3.52 4.58 -16.61
C GLY A 161 -2.92 5.77 -15.86
N PRO A 162 -3.54 6.96 -15.94
CA PRO A 162 -3.02 8.14 -15.27
C PRO A 162 -3.02 7.89 -13.77
N GLY A 163 -1.83 7.65 -13.21
CA GLY A 163 -1.64 7.74 -11.76
C GLY A 163 -2.10 9.13 -11.35
N ARG A 164 -3.08 9.19 -10.46
CA ARG A 164 -3.73 10.42 -10.02
C ARG A 164 -2.72 11.26 -9.23
N ALA A 165 -1.93 12.01 -9.98
CA ALA A 165 -0.97 12.97 -9.53
C ALA A 165 -1.70 14.31 -9.52
N ASP A 166 -2.47 14.59 -8.48
CA ASP A 166 -3.11 15.90 -8.29
C ASP A 166 -2.79 16.39 -6.88
N GLY A 167 -1.55 16.89 -6.74
CA GLY A 167 -1.09 17.69 -5.61
C GLY A 167 -0.14 18.77 -6.14
N PRO A 168 0.01 19.92 -5.46
CA PRO A 168 0.78 21.09 -5.92
C PRO A 168 2.29 20.82 -6.15
N ASP A 169 2.78 19.63 -5.80
CA ASP A 169 4.20 19.25 -5.77
C ASP A 169 4.74 18.60 -7.07
N LEU A 170 3.98 18.61 -8.16
CA LEU A 170 4.48 18.02 -9.42
C LEU A 170 5.48 18.90 -10.15
N VAL A 171 5.56 20.18 -9.82
CA VAL A 171 6.36 21.17 -10.54
C VAL A 171 7.43 21.72 -9.60
N ARG A 172 8.69 21.49 -9.95
CA ARG A 172 9.85 22.02 -9.22
C ARG A 172 9.91 23.56 -9.44
N PRO A 173 10.56 24.35 -8.55
CA PRO A 173 10.58 25.81 -8.69
C PRO A 173 11.14 26.37 -10.02
N ASP A 174 11.88 25.56 -10.77
CA ASP A 174 12.37 25.87 -12.13
C ASP A 174 11.38 25.48 -13.24
N GLY A 175 10.17 25.03 -12.90
CA GLY A 175 9.12 24.66 -13.82
C GLY A 175 9.16 23.19 -14.28
N GLU A 176 10.12 22.38 -13.83
CA GLU A 176 10.21 21.00 -14.25
C GLU A 176 9.11 20.13 -13.63
N ARG A 177 8.31 19.50 -14.49
CA ARG A 177 7.30 18.53 -14.06
C ARG A 177 7.93 17.16 -13.84
N TRP A 178 7.64 16.53 -12.71
CA TRP A 178 8.04 15.15 -12.45
C TRP A 178 7.45 14.19 -13.49
N ARG A 179 8.27 13.30 -14.03
CA ARG A 179 7.87 12.25 -14.98
C ARG A 179 8.18 10.89 -14.40
N ARG A 180 7.16 10.03 -14.35
CA ARG A 180 7.27 8.66 -13.84
C ARG A 180 8.36 7.88 -14.58
N GLY A 181 9.24 7.23 -13.83
CA GLY A 181 10.28 6.34 -14.36
C GLY A 181 11.55 7.04 -14.85
N ALA A 182 11.67 8.35 -14.69
CA ALA A 182 12.94 9.04 -14.86
C ALA A 182 13.78 8.86 -13.59
N GLU A 183 15.02 8.41 -13.71
CA GLU A 183 15.95 8.43 -12.58
C GLU A 183 16.53 9.85 -12.42
N HIS A 184 16.63 10.30 -11.17
CA HIS A 184 17.05 11.64 -10.82
C HIS A 184 18.37 11.63 -10.06
N THR A 185 19.23 12.60 -10.34
CA THR A 185 20.48 12.77 -9.60
C THR A 185 20.23 13.42 -8.24
N CYS A 186 21.05 13.04 -7.25
CA CYS A 186 20.97 13.56 -5.90
C CYS A 186 22.10 14.56 -5.65
N HIS A 187 21.74 15.84 -5.49
CA HIS A 187 22.67 16.89 -5.10
C HIS A 187 22.28 17.41 -3.72
N VAL A 188 22.74 16.71 -2.67
CA VAL A 188 22.41 17.06 -1.29
C VAL A 188 23.30 18.19 -0.80
N ARG A 189 22.68 19.28 -0.38
CA ARG A 189 23.33 20.47 0.19
C ARG A 189 22.63 20.89 1.48
N ARG A 190 23.34 21.61 2.35
CA ARG A 190 22.73 22.25 3.52
C ARG A 190 22.19 23.63 3.16
N VAL A 191 20.94 23.89 3.54
CA VAL A 191 20.26 25.19 3.43
C VAL A 191 19.63 25.49 4.78
N GLU A 192 19.98 26.61 5.40
CA GLU A 192 19.46 26.98 6.73
C GLU A 192 19.65 25.87 7.78
N GLY A 193 20.78 25.16 7.71
CA GLY A 193 21.13 24.07 8.62
C GLY A 193 20.52 22.70 8.26
N LEU A 194 19.58 22.63 7.31
CA LEU A 194 18.89 21.41 6.93
C LEU A 194 19.41 20.82 5.60
N LEU A 195 19.43 19.50 5.48
CA LEU A 195 19.75 18.82 4.23
C LEU A 195 18.60 18.94 3.22
N HIS A 196 18.95 19.30 1.99
CA HIS A 196 18.05 19.39 0.84
C HIS A 196 18.71 18.80 -0.41
N ALA A 197 18.00 17.93 -1.14
CA ALA A 197 18.45 17.40 -2.43
C ALA A 197 18.03 18.31 -3.61
N GLY A 198 17.22 19.34 -3.34
CA GLY A 198 16.79 20.33 -4.33
C GLY A 198 15.51 19.96 -5.08
N HIS A 199 14.87 18.84 -4.73
CA HIS A 199 13.67 18.33 -5.41
C HIS A 199 12.40 18.72 -4.66
N SER A 200 12.42 18.75 -3.32
CA SER A 200 11.29 19.23 -2.52
C SER A 200 11.72 19.87 -1.20
N ARG A 201 10.95 20.86 -0.75
CA ARG A 201 11.09 21.48 0.57
C ARG A 201 10.12 20.94 1.61
N GLU A 202 9.29 19.97 1.24
CA GLU A 202 8.27 19.40 2.10
C GLU A 202 8.91 18.70 3.32
N ARG A 203 8.26 18.84 4.48
CA ARG A 203 8.75 18.36 5.78
C ARG A 203 7.66 17.68 6.61
N THR A 204 6.43 17.77 6.15
CA THR A 204 5.22 17.33 6.86
C THR A 204 4.40 16.34 6.04
N ALA A 205 4.65 16.22 4.73
CA ALA A 205 4.00 15.19 3.94
C ALA A 205 4.33 13.79 4.45
N TYR A 206 3.32 12.94 4.42
CA TYR A 206 3.45 11.52 4.75
C TYR A 206 3.68 10.75 3.46
N LEU A 207 4.87 10.13 3.32
CA LEU A 207 5.19 9.30 2.17
C LEU A 207 5.03 7.82 2.49
N ASP A 208 4.15 7.15 1.74
CA ASP A 208 3.89 5.72 1.80
C ASP A 208 3.92 5.08 0.41
N ILE A 209 3.63 3.77 0.31
CA ILE A 209 3.73 2.98 -0.94
C ILE A 209 2.90 3.50 -2.12
N ASN A 210 1.94 4.41 -1.90
CA ASN A 210 1.15 5.04 -2.94
C ASN A 210 1.65 6.44 -3.31
N SER A 211 2.71 6.92 -2.66
CA SER A 211 3.27 8.25 -2.87
C SER A 211 4.20 8.26 -4.07
N SER A 212 4.13 9.34 -4.83
CA SER A 212 5.02 9.57 -5.96
C SER A 212 5.21 11.06 -6.24
N GLY A 213 6.35 11.44 -6.79
CA GLY A 213 6.65 12.81 -7.17
C GLY A 213 7.95 13.33 -6.56
N TRP A 214 8.17 14.63 -6.68
CA TRP A 214 9.41 15.28 -6.25
C TRP A 214 9.73 15.13 -4.77
N HIS A 215 8.73 15.05 -3.89
CA HIS A 215 8.95 14.77 -2.47
C HIS A 215 9.47 13.34 -2.22
N VAL A 216 9.09 12.35 -3.06
CA VAL A 216 9.66 11.01 -2.97
C VAL A 216 11.10 11.00 -3.48
N VAL A 217 11.39 11.71 -4.59
CA VAL A 217 12.75 11.90 -5.09
C VAL A 217 13.64 12.51 -4.00
N GLU A 218 13.15 13.55 -3.31
CA GLU A 218 13.85 14.18 -2.20
C GLU A 218 14.15 13.18 -1.08
N ALA A 219 13.16 12.40 -0.64
CA ALA A 219 13.35 11.41 0.41
C ALA A 219 14.33 10.30 0.00
N GLN A 220 14.22 9.76 -1.22
CA GLN A 220 15.15 8.77 -1.77
C GLN A 220 16.59 9.33 -1.78
N CYS A 221 16.78 10.57 -2.22
CA CYS A 221 18.10 11.21 -2.18
C CYS A 221 18.66 11.37 -0.78
N LEU A 222 17.85 11.78 0.18
CA LEU A 222 18.29 11.92 1.57
C LEU A 222 18.62 10.57 2.21
N LEU A 223 17.82 9.52 1.95
CA LEU A 223 18.12 8.16 2.41
C LEU A 223 19.50 7.69 1.90
N ARG A 224 19.74 7.88 0.59
CA ARG A 224 21.03 7.53 -0.04
C ARG A 224 22.18 8.31 0.58
N HIS A 225 21.99 9.60 0.89
CA HIS A 225 22.99 10.41 1.60
C HIS A 225 23.29 9.91 3.01
N HIS A 226 22.29 9.37 3.72
CA HIS A 226 22.45 8.72 5.01
C HIS A 226 23.02 7.29 4.91
N GLY A 227 23.46 6.85 3.72
CA GLY A 227 24.05 5.54 3.49
C GLY A 227 23.05 4.38 3.42
N VAL A 228 21.75 4.68 3.29
CA VAL A 228 20.70 3.67 3.14
C VAL A 228 20.19 3.69 1.70
N ASP A 229 20.37 2.58 0.98
CA ASP A 229 19.97 2.51 -0.43
C ASP A 229 18.45 2.37 -0.60
N PRO A 230 17.75 3.36 -1.20
CA PRO A 230 16.32 3.28 -1.50
C PRO A 230 16.00 2.57 -2.83
N GLY A 231 17.01 2.11 -3.57
CA GLY A 231 16.90 1.68 -4.95
C GLY A 231 17.01 2.87 -5.91
N ALA A 232 16.31 2.79 -7.05
CA ALA A 232 16.28 3.86 -8.04
C ALA A 232 15.67 5.14 -7.45
N VAL A 233 16.24 6.30 -7.80
CA VAL A 233 15.71 7.61 -7.40
C VAL A 233 14.74 8.08 -8.48
N ASP A 234 13.59 7.42 -8.54
CA ASP A 234 12.58 7.57 -9.60
C ASP A 234 11.35 8.36 -9.17
N GLY A 235 11.31 8.77 -7.90
CA GLY A 235 10.16 9.42 -7.30
C GLY A 235 8.97 8.47 -7.10
N LEU A 236 9.18 7.15 -7.09
CA LEU A 236 8.18 6.16 -6.74
C LEU A 236 8.49 5.53 -5.39
N TYR A 237 7.54 5.60 -4.46
CA TYR A 237 7.72 4.99 -3.16
C TYR A 237 7.45 3.49 -3.23
N GLY A 238 8.36 2.74 -3.85
CA GLY A 238 8.23 1.29 -4.00
C GLY A 238 8.56 0.51 -2.71
N PRO A 239 8.40 -0.83 -2.74
CA PRO A 239 8.78 -1.70 -1.62
C PRO A 239 10.23 -1.55 -1.18
N VAL A 240 11.16 -1.32 -2.12
CA VAL A 240 12.59 -1.11 -1.83
C VAL A 240 12.80 0.19 -1.04
N ALA A 241 12.15 1.28 -1.46
CA ALA A 241 12.19 2.56 -0.75
C ALA A 241 11.54 2.46 0.64
N GLN A 242 10.41 1.77 0.77
CA GLN A 242 9.77 1.53 2.06
C GLN A 242 10.71 0.79 3.03
N GLU A 243 11.37 -0.25 2.55
CA GLU A 243 12.30 -1.03 3.36
C GLU A 243 13.56 -0.22 3.73
N ALA A 244 14.06 0.63 2.83
CA ALA A 244 15.11 1.59 3.13
C ALA A 244 14.70 2.56 4.24
N VAL A 245 13.47 3.09 4.19
CA VAL A 245 12.93 3.95 5.26
C VAL A 245 12.86 3.20 6.58
N ARG A 246 12.44 1.93 6.59
CA ARG A 246 12.45 1.10 7.82
C ARG A 246 13.84 0.96 8.42
N ARG A 247 14.86 0.70 7.59
CA ARG A 247 16.26 0.60 8.04
C ARG A 247 16.75 1.93 8.60
N PHE A 248 16.45 3.03 7.92
CA PHE A 248 16.78 4.37 8.39
C PHE A 248 16.11 4.66 9.74
N GLN A 249 14.81 4.44 9.86
CA GLN A 249 14.04 4.63 11.10
C GLN A 249 14.62 3.80 12.26
N ALA A 250 14.94 2.53 12.00
CA ALA A 250 15.56 1.65 12.99
C ALA A 250 16.91 2.19 13.46
N GLY A 251 17.76 2.65 12.53
CA GLY A 251 19.06 3.26 12.84
C GLY A 251 18.96 4.57 13.64
N ARG A 252 17.85 5.29 13.50
CA ARG A 252 17.57 6.54 14.24
C ARG A 252 16.77 6.34 15.53
N ARG A 253 16.36 5.09 15.84
CA ARG A 253 15.53 4.74 17.01
C ARG A 253 14.19 5.50 17.07
N ILE A 254 13.60 5.76 15.92
CA ILE A 254 12.23 6.27 15.77
C ILE A 254 11.29 5.11 15.38
N PRO A 255 9.96 5.27 15.49
CA PRO A 255 9.01 4.22 15.10
C PRO A 255 9.28 3.68 13.68
N VAL A 256 9.40 2.36 13.54
CA VAL A 256 9.74 1.67 12.30
C VAL A 256 8.46 1.24 11.57
N ASP A 257 7.86 2.14 10.82
CA ASP A 257 6.63 1.89 10.06
C ASP A 257 6.84 1.88 8.53
N GLY A 258 8.00 2.33 8.06
CA GLY A 258 8.31 2.46 6.64
C GLY A 258 7.55 3.60 5.97
N VAL A 259 7.13 4.60 6.73
CA VAL A 259 6.45 5.81 6.25
C VAL A 259 7.30 7.03 6.59
N VAL A 260 7.58 7.89 5.61
CA VAL A 260 8.28 9.15 5.89
C VAL A 260 7.26 10.16 6.42
N GLY A 261 7.13 10.27 7.74
CA GLY A 261 6.35 11.31 8.43
C GLY A 261 7.24 12.41 9.05
N PRO A 262 6.66 13.34 9.83
CA PRO A 262 7.39 14.48 10.41
C PRO A 262 8.67 14.11 11.17
N ASP A 263 8.64 13.05 11.98
CA ASP A 263 9.82 12.58 12.73
C ASP A 263 10.91 12.05 11.79
N THR A 264 10.52 11.29 10.75
CA THR A 264 11.46 10.76 9.75
C THR A 264 12.03 11.89 8.90
N TRP A 265 11.23 12.88 8.50
CA TRP A 265 11.71 14.08 7.83
C TRP A 265 12.69 14.88 8.70
N GLY A 266 12.41 14.98 9.99
CA GLY A 266 13.30 15.59 10.97
C GLY A 266 14.68 14.96 10.95
N GLU A 267 14.76 13.62 10.98
CA GLU A 267 16.03 12.89 10.92
C GLU A 267 16.68 12.92 9.53
N LEU A 268 15.90 12.82 8.44
CA LEU A 268 16.43 12.86 7.07
C LEU A 268 17.11 14.20 6.76
N ARG A 269 16.61 15.30 7.35
CA ARG A 269 17.11 16.65 7.11
C ARG A 269 18.19 17.12 8.10
N ARG A 270 18.55 16.31 9.10
CA ARG A 270 19.68 16.60 10.01
C ARG A 270 21.02 16.31 9.36
#